data_AF-A0A6H1N9W8-F1
#
_entry.id   AF-A0A6H1N9W8-F1
#
_cell.length_a   1.000
_cell.length_b   1.000
_cell.length_c   1.000
_cell.angle_alpha   90.00
_cell.angle_beta   90.00
_cell.angle_gamma   90.00
#
_symmetry.space_group_name_H-M   'P 1'
#
loop_
_entity.id
_entity.type
_entity.pdbx_description
1 polymer ?
#
loop_
_entity_poly.entity_id
_entity_poly.type
_entity_poly.pdbx_seq_one_letter_code
_entity_poly.pdbx_strand_id
1 'polypeptide(L)' 'MTLRFLGTTSDHGNCPTLYEVVETGEILVQGEVETDPAHLAQLRDVKDSETFVRIPRELLTRFAPKE' A
#
# COMPACT_ATOMS: atom_id res chain seq x y z
N MET A 1 11.67 14.89 2.29
CA MET A 1 11.01 13.76 1.61
C MET A 1 9.57 14.17 1.40
N THR A 2 9.15 14.26 0.15
CA THR A 2 7.89 14.86 -0.26
C THR A 2 6.98 13.74 -0.71
N LEU A 3 5.82 13.61 -0.07
CA LEU A 3 4.80 12.64 -0.49
C LEU A 3 3.80 13.32 -1.41
N ARG A 4 3.66 12.80 -2.63
CA ARG A 4 2.58 13.17 -3.54
C ARG A 4 1.44 12.18 -3.39
N PHE A 5 0.25 12.68 -3.07
CA PHE A 5 -0.98 11.88 -3.09
C PHE A 5 -1.32 11.48 -4.53
N LEU A 6 -1.52 10.18 -4.76
CA LEU A 6 -1.90 9.64 -6.07
C LEU A 6 -3.39 9.33 -6.15
N GLY A 7 -3.99 8.85 -5.06
CA GLY A 7 -5.40 8.54 -5.03
C GLY A 7 -5.81 7.65 -3.86
N THR A 8 -7.12 7.57 -3.65
CA THR A 8 -7.76 6.72 -2.66
C THR A 8 -9.03 6.13 -3.24
N THR A 9 -9.37 4.92 -2.81
CA THR A 9 -10.69 4.31 -3.02
C THR A 9 -11.55 4.41 -1.77
N SER A 10 -11.19 5.28 -0.80
CA SER A 10 -11.93 5.43 0.43
C SER A 10 -13.20 6.24 0.25
N ASP A 11 -14.33 5.63 0.58
CA ASP A 11 -15.54 6.35 0.94
C ASP A 11 -15.57 6.54 2.47
N HIS A 12 -15.91 7.75 2.92
CA HIS A 12 -16.16 8.07 4.34
C HIS A 12 -15.00 7.83 5.34
N GLY A 13 -13.75 8.04 4.90
CA GLY A 13 -12.62 8.29 5.82
C GLY A 13 -11.90 7.05 6.37
N ASN A 14 -12.32 5.84 5.98
CA ASN A 14 -11.68 4.59 6.40
C ASN A 14 -11.34 3.74 5.17
N CYS A 15 -10.31 4.08 4.37
CA CYS A 15 -9.82 3.17 3.33
C CYS A 15 -8.53 3.65 2.63
N PRO A 16 -7.87 2.79 1.85
CA PRO A 16 -6.43 2.87 1.58
C PRO A 16 -6.06 3.93 0.55
N THR A 17 -4.79 4.35 0.63
CA THR A 17 -4.29 5.50 -0.11
C THR A 17 -2.93 5.19 -0.71
N LEU A 18 -2.73 5.66 -1.94
CA LEU A 18 -1.47 5.55 -2.65
C LEU A 18 -0.74 6.90 -2.63
N TYR A 19 0.54 6.86 -2.28
CA TYR A 19 1.43 8.01 -2.33
C TYR A 19 2.68 7.66 -3.13
N GLU A 20 3.33 8.68 -3.66
CA GLU A 20 4.65 8.59 -4.27
C GLU A 20 5.64 9.43 -3.48
N VAL A 21 6.80 8.85 -3.23
CA VAL A 21 7.98 9.57 -2.76
C VAL A 21 8.57 10.30 -3.96
N VAL A 22 8.35 11.61 -4.04
CA VAL A 22 8.70 12.41 -5.24
C VAL A 22 10.18 12.30 -5.60
N GLU A 23 11.05 12.15 -4.61
CA GLU A 23 12.49 12.10 -4.82
C GLU A 23 12.99 10.76 -5.39
N THR A 24 12.29 9.64 -5.17
CA THR A 24 12.73 8.30 -5.57
C THR A 24 11.80 7.61 -6.57
N GLY A 25 10.56 8.09 -6.73
CA GLY A 25 9.49 7.42 -7.47
C GLY A 25 8.93 6.19 -6.75
N GLU A 26 9.37 5.92 -5.51
CA GLU A 26 8.86 4.79 -4.73
C GLU A 26 7.40 5.01 -4.34
N ILE A 27 6.65 3.92 -4.30
CA ILE A 27 5.23 3.94 -3.96
C ILE A 27 5.03 3.53 -2.51
N LEU A 28 4.35 4.38 -1.75
CA LEU A 28 3.86 4.06 -0.41
C LEU A 28 2.37 3.75 -0.46
N VAL A 29 2.00 2.65 0.20
CA VAL A 29 0.63 2.15 0.27
C VAL A 29 0.17 2.20 1.72
N GLN A 30 -0.85 3.00 2.00
CA GLN A 30 -1.59 2.92 3.26
C GLN A 30 -2.66 1.84 3.11
N GLY A 31 -2.77 0.91 4.06
CA GLY A 31 -3.83 -0.09 4.12
C GLY A 31 -4.00 -0.66 5.52
N GLU A 32 -4.80 -1.71 5.64
CA GLU A 32 -4.99 -2.42 6.91
C GLU A 32 -3.86 -3.44 7.09
N VAL A 33 -3.16 -3.42 8.23
CA VAL A 33 -2.08 -4.38 8.50
C VAL A 33 -2.63 -5.80 8.50
N GLU A 34 -1.98 -6.71 7.76
CA GLU A 34 -2.30 -8.12 7.80
C GLU A 34 -1.83 -8.73 9.14
N THR A 35 -2.75 -9.39 9.83
CA THR A 35 -2.51 -9.99 11.15
C THR A 35 -2.88 -11.47 11.19
N ASP A 36 -3.49 -12.02 10.13
CA ASP A 36 -3.80 -13.44 10.04
C ASP A 36 -2.51 -14.27 9.95
N PRO A 37 -2.20 -15.12 10.97
CA PRO A 37 -1.01 -15.95 10.97
C PRO A 37 -0.94 -16.91 9.78
N ALA A 38 -2.08 -17.36 9.24
CA ALA A 38 -2.13 -18.27 8.10
C ALA A 38 -1.71 -17.57 6.80
N HIS A 39 -2.00 -16.28 6.64
CA HIS A 39 -1.49 -15.48 5.53
C HIS A 39 0.01 -15.20 5.71
N LEU A 40 0.41 -14.77 6.91
CA LEU A 40 1.79 -14.40 7.20
C LEU A 40 2.76 -15.58 7.01
N ALA A 41 2.35 -16.80 7.37
CA ALA A 41 3.15 -18.01 7.18
C ALA A 41 3.40 -18.37 5.71
N GLN A 42 2.67 -17.78 4.76
CA GLN A 42 2.82 -18.03 3.32
C GLN A 42 3.72 -17.00 2.62
N LEU A 43 4.09 -15.92 3.32
CA LEU A 43 4.97 -14.89 2.79
C LEU A 43 6.41 -15.42 2.67
N ARG A 44 7.14 -14.93 1.67
CA ARG A 44 8.52 -15.36 1.37
C ARG A 44 9.50 -14.24 1.70
N ASP A 45 10.68 -14.62 2.19
CA ASP A 45 11.83 -13.74 2.38
C ASP A 45 11.54 -12.47 3.20
N VAL A 46 10.74 -12.61 4.26
CA VAL A 46 10.28 -11.51 5.12
C VAL A 46 11.39 -11.03 6.05
N LYS A 47 11.62 -9.71 6.09
CA LYS A 47 12.50 -9.05 7.06
C LYS A 47 11.72 -8.51 8.26
N ASP A 48 12.40 -8.39 9.41
CA ASP A 48 11.81 -7.83 10.63
C ASP A 48 11.30 -6.38 10.47
N SER A 49 11.85 -5.63 9.51
CA SER A 49 11.45 -4.25 9.22
C SER A 49 10.23 -4.14 8.29
N GLU A 50 9.75 -5.25 7.74
CA GLU A 50 8.66 -5.26 6.76
C GLU A 50 7.29 -5.37 7.44
N THR A 51 6.28 -4.78 6.81
CA THR A 51 4.88 -4.89 7.22
C THR A 51 4.05 -5.08 5.96
N PHE A 52 3.05 -5.95 6.05
CA PHE A 52 2.15 -6.27 4.96
C PHE A 52 0.81 -5.63 5.23
N VAL A 53 0.26 -4.96 4.23
CA VAL A 53 -1.06 -4.35 4.31
C VAL A 53 -1.98 -4.93 3.26
N ARG A 54 -3.25 -5.12 3.62
CA ARG A 54 -4.34 -5.44 2.70
C ARG A 54 -4.90 -4.16 2.11
N ILE A 55 -5.10 -4.19 0.79
CA ILE A 55 -5.76 -3.12 0.02
C ILE A 55 -6.71 -3.74 -1.02
N PRO A 56 -7.78 -3.03 -1.44
CA PRO A 56 -8.58 -3.43 -2.56
C PRO A 56 -7.76 -3.26 -3.85
N ARG A 57 -7.87 -4.24 -4.74
CA ARG A 57 -7.15 -4.27 -6.02
C ARG A 57 -7.34 -2.99 -6.83
N GLU A 58 -8.53 -2.40 -6.74
CA GLU A 58 -8.88 -1.20 -7.49
C GLU A 58 -8.02 0.02 -7.18
N LEU A 59 -7.44 0.10 -5.97
CA LEU A 59 -6.50 1.17 -5.62
C LEU A 59 -5.33 1.21 -6.60
N LEU A 60 -4.74 0.04 -6.88
CA LEU A 60 -3.62 -0.06 -7.81
C LEU A 60 -4.08 0.15 -9.25
N THR A 61 -5.16 -0.50 -9.68
CA THR A 61 -5.57 -0.42 -11.09
C THR A 61 -6.03 0.98 -11.50
N ARG A 62 -6.53 1.79 -10.55
CA ARG A 62 -6.99 3.15 -10.82
C ARG A 62 -5.89 4.20 -10.67
N PHE A 63 -5.00 4.06 -9.69
CA PHE A 63 -4.09 5.14 -9.28
C PHE A 63 -2.61 4.82 -9.37
N ALA A 64 -2.20 3.55 -9.53
CA ALA A 64 -0.78 3.25 -9.69
C ALA A 64 -0.25 3.82 -11.03
N PRO A 65 0.95 4.43 -11.03
CA PRO A 65 1.62 4.82 -12.26
C PRO A 65 1.78 3.63 -13.21
N LYS A 66 1.65 3.87 -14.52
CA LYS A 66 1.71 2.82 -15.56
C LYS A 66 3.06 2.76 -16.28
N GLU A 67 3.93 3.74 -16.01
CA GLU A 67 5.24 3.94 -16.63
C GLU A 67 6.32 4.00 -15.56
#